data_AF-E1RI81-F1
#
_entry.id   AF-E1RI81-F1
#
_cell.length_a   1.000
_cell.length_b   1.000
_cell.length_c   1.000
_cell.angle_alpha   90.00
_cell.angle_beta   90.00
_cell.angle_gamma   90.00
#
_symmetry.space_group_name_H-M   'P 1'
#
loop_
_entity.id
_entity.type
_entity.pdbx_description
1 polymer ?
#
loop_
_entity_poly.entity_id
_entity_poly.type
_entity_poly.pdbx_seq_one_letter_code
_entity_poly.pdbx_strand_id
1 'polypeptide(L)' 'MFDIKRRYIMSEDNKPVGVILDISTFEKIESVIEDFGLAKCINEADDEEPLNRSDALKYYRGLKESA' A
#
# COMPACT_ATOMS: atom_id res chain seq x y z
N MET A 1 3.70 -19.02 12.07
CA MET A 1 4.31 -17.67 12.07
C MET A 1 5.47 -17.71 11.09
N PHE A 2 5.50 -16.83 10.08
CA PHE A 2 6.60 -16.82 9.11
C PHE A 2 7.93 -16.56 9.83
N ASP A 3 8.96 -17.34 9.51
CA ASP A 3 10.32 -17.16 10.04
C ASP A 3 11.00 -16.00 9.29
N ILE A 4 10.60 -14.77 9.63
CA ILE A 4 11.17 -13.55 9.07
C ILE A 4 12.51 -13.28 9.76
N LYS A 5 13.61 -13.41 9.02
CA LYS A 5 14.96 -13.11 9.52
C LYS A 5 15.11 -11.61 9.71
N ARG A 6 15.08 -11.17 10.97
CA ARG A 6 15.13 -9.76 11.35
C ARG A 6 16.19 -9.49 12.40
N ARG A 7 16.83 -8.32 12.30
CA ARG A 7 17.73 -7.79 13.32
C ARG A 7 17.17 -6.47 13.84
N TYR A 8 17.18 -6.27 15.15
CA TYR A 8 16.68 -5.04 15.75
C TYR A 8 17.79 -3.99 15.85
N ILE A 9 17.42 -2.74 15.62
CA ILE A 9 18.21 -1.57 15.99
C ILE A 9 17.71 -1.11 17.36
N MET A 10 18.61 -1.08 18.34
CA MET A 10 18.30 -0.77 19.74
C MET A 10 18.67 0.69 20.05
N SER A 11 17.86 1.36 20.88
CA SER A 11 18.20 2.66 21.48
C SER A 11 19.16 2.50 22.65
N GLU A 12 19.63 3.63 23.19
CA GLU A 12 20.48 3.67 24.40
C GLU A 12 19.80 3.05 25.63
N ASP A 13 18.48 3.20 25.76
CA ASP A 13 17.66 2.57 26.82
C ASP A 13 17.35 1.08 26.55
N ASN A 14 18.05 0.46 25.60
CA ASN A 14 17.83 -0.92 25.18
C ASN A 14 16.39 -1.21 24.70
N LYS A 15 15.79 -0.25 23.97
CA LYS A 15 14.46 -0.42 23.34
C LYS A 15 14.61 -0.56 21.82
N PRO A 16 13.88 -1.46 21.16
CA PRO A 16 13.91 -1.55 19.70
C PRO A 16 13.28 -0.30 19.07
N VAL A 17 14.03 0.37 18.19
CA VAL A 17 13.59 1.57 17.45
C VAL A 17 13.50 1.36 15.95
N GLY A 18 14.07 0.25 15.45
CA GLY A 18 14.03 -0.10 14.05
C GLY A 18 14.34 -1.58 13.81
N VAL A 19 14.23 -2.00 12.56
CA VAL A 19 14.50 -3.36 12.13
C VAL A 19 15.27 -3.35 10.81
N ILE A 20 16.23 -4.27 10.67
CA ILE A 20 16.92 -4.56 9.44
C ILE A 20 16.40 -5.90 8.93
N LEU A 21 15.93 -5.89 7.69
CA LEU A 21 15.44 -7.03 6.93
C LEU A 21 16.28 -7.16 5.65
N ASP A 22 16.32 -8.34 5.06
CA ASP A 22 16.77 -8.44 3.67
C ASP A 22 15.74 -7.75 2.75
N ILE A 23 16.23 -7.22 1.63
CA ILE A 23 15.41 -6.41 0.74
C ILE A 23 14.19 -7.18 0.20
N SER A 24 14.35 -8.47 -0.11
CA SER A 24 13.27 -9.29 -0.67
C SER A 24 12.13 -9.52 0.33
N THR A 25 12.47 -9.65 1.61
CA THR A 25 11.49 -9.72 2.69
C THR A 25 10.75 -8.40 2.85
N PHE A 26 11.46 -7.26 2.80
CA PHE A 26 10.84 -5.94 2.89
C PHE A 26 9.86 -5.70 1.74
N GLU A 27 10.29 -5.91 0.50
CA GLU A 27 9.45 -5.75 -0.70
C GLU A 27 8.21 -6.66 -0.66
N LYS A 28 8.35 -7.89 -0.15
CA LYS A 28 7.22 -8.80 0.01
C LYS A 28 6.21 -8.32 1.05
N ILE A 29 6.68 -7.66 2.12
CA ILE A 29 5.80 -7.05 3.12
C ILE A 29 5.03 -5.89 2.47
N GLU A 30 5.71 -5.02 1.72
CA GLU A 30 5.07 -3.90 1.01
C GLU A 30 4.02 -4.40 0.02
N SER A 31 4.38 -5.34 -0.86
CA SER A 31 3.47 -5.91 -1.85
C SER A 31 2.20 -6.49 -1.21
N VAL A 32 2.31 -7.23 -0.10
CA VAL A 32 1.11 -7.78 0.56
C VAL A 32 0.21 -6.67 1.14
N ILE A 33 0.80 -5.60 1.67
CA ILE A 33 0.04 -4.47 2.22
C ILE A 33 -0.63 -3.68 1.10
N GLU A 34 0.10 -3.41 0.01
CA GLU A 34 -0.41 -2.69 -1.17
C GLU A 34 -1.52 -3.48 -1.87
N ASP A 35 -1.32 -4.78 -2.09
CA ASP A 35 -2.31 -5.66 -2.71
C ASP A 35 -3.60 -5.71 -1.88
N PHE A 36 -3.47 -5.78 -0.54
CA PHE A 36 -4.63 -5.73 0.35
C PHE A 36 -5.36 -4.38 0.28
N GLY A 37 -4.61 -3.26 0.30
CA GLY A 37 -5.17 -1.92 0.18
C GLY A 37 -5.88 -1.72 -1.16
N LEU A 38 -5.27 -2.15 -2.26
CA LEU A 38 -5.85 -2.10 -3.59
C LEU A 38 -7.12 -2.95 -3.69
N ALA A 39 -7.08 -4.18 -3.19
CA ALA A 39 -8.26 -5.04 -3.16
C ALA A 39 -9.41 -4.40 -2.36
N LYS A 40 -9.10 -3.70 -1.26
CA LYS A 40 -10.10 -2.93 -0.51
C LYS A 40 -10.70 -1.80 -1.34
N CYS A 41 -9.88 -0.98 -1.99
CA CYS A 41 -10.37 0.09 -2.86
C CYS A 41 -11.25 -0.44 -4.00
N ILE A 42 -10.89 -1.58 -4.60
CA ILE A 42 -11.69 -2.22 -5.65
C ILE A 42 -13.05 -2.67 -5.09
N ASN A 43 -13.06 -3.35 -3.95
CA ASN A 43 -14.30 -3.83 -3.33
C ASN A 43 -15.22 -2.68 -2.89
N GLU A 44 -14.66 -1.55 -2.45
CA GLU A 44 -15.44 -0.36 -2.08
C GLU A 44 -16.10 0.30 -3.29
N ALA A 45 -15.51 0.15 -4.48
CA ALA A 45 -16.04 0.66 -5.74
C ALA A 45 -16.89 -0.36 -6.51
N ASP A 46 -17.16 -1.55 -5.96
CA ASP A 46 -17.83 -2.66 -6.68
C ASP A 46 -19.29 -2.33 -7.03
N ASP A 47 -19.94 -1.49 -6.21
CA ASP A 47 -21.30 -1.00 -6.45
C ASP A 47 -21.35 0.22 -7.41
N GLU A 48 -20.20 0.76 -7.83
CA GLU A 48 -20.13 1.89 -8.75
C GLU A 48 -20.16 1.44 -10.22
N GLU A 49 -20.92 2.14 -11.06
CA GLU A 49 -20.95 1.83 -12.49
C GLU A 49 -19.60 2.20 -13.16
N PRO A 50 -18.97 1.26 -13.91
CA PRO A 50 -17.75 1.56 -14.63
C PRO A 50 -17.98 2.65 -15.69
N LEU A 51 -17.18 3.71 -15.62
CA LEU A 51 -17.17 4.74 -16.66
C LEU A 51 -16.53 4.20 -17.95
N ASN A 52 -17.14 4.53 -19.09
CA ASN A 52 -16.45 4.37 -20.37
C ASN A 52 -15.24 5.32 -20.45
N ARG A 53 -14.36 5.07 -21.42
CA ARG A 53 -13.11 5.82 -21.56
C ARG A 53 -13.31 7.34 -21.69
N SER A 54 -14.31 7.80 -22.45
CA SER A 54 -14.57 9.24 -22.61
C SER A 54 -15.00 9.90 -21.31
N ASP A 55 -15.91 9.28 -20.58
CA ASP A 55 -16.45 9.81 -19.33
C ASP A 55 -15.41 9.76 -18.22
N ALA A 56 -14.61 8.69 -18.14
CA ALA A 56 -13.47 8.58 -17.22
C ALA A 56 -12.44 9.70 -17.44
N LEU A 57 -12.09 10.01 -18.70
CA LEU A 57 -11.17 11.10 -19.02
C LEU A 57 -11.73 12.49 -18.64
N LYS A 58 -13.04 12.70 -18.85
CA LYS A 58 -13.72 13.95 -18.48
C LYS A 58 -13.74 14.12 -16.95
N TYR A 59 -14.12 13.07 -16.23
CA TYR A 59 -14.13 13.04 -14.77
C TYR A 59 -12.74 13.33 -14.18
N TYR A 60 -11.70 12.65 -14.68
CA TYR A 60 -10.32 12.84 -14.21
C TYR A 60 -9.80 14.26 -14.41
N ARG A 61 -10.15 14.93 -15.51
CA ARG A 61 -9.79 16.33 -15.74
C ARG A 61 -10.46 17.25 -14.72
N GLY A 62 -11.74 17.04 -14.42
CA GLY A 62 -12.45 17.81 -13.40
C GLY A 62 -11.83 17.67 -12.01
N LEU A 63 -11.37 16.48 -11.63
CA LEU A 63 -10.65 16.28 -10.36
C LEU A 63 -9.37 17.12 -10.27
N LYS A 64 -8.61 17.22 -11.36
CA LYS A 64 -7.36 18.01 -11.39
C LYS A 64 -7.57 19.51 -11.28
N GLU A 65 -8.71 20.02 -11.75
CA GLU A 65 -9.06 21.44 -11.66
C GLU A 65 -9.62 21.79 -10.28
N SER A 66 -10.03 20.79 -9.49
CA SER A 66 -10.64 20.94 -8.17
C SER A 66 -9.66 20.70 -7.01
N ALA A 67 -8.42 20.30 -7.31
CA ALA A 67 -7.35 19.98 -6.37
C ALA A 67 -6.30 21.09 -6.31
#